data_AF-A0A960YYT6-F1
#
_entry.id   AF-A0A960YYT6-F1
#
_cell.length_a   1.000
_cell.length_b   1.000
_cell.length_c   1.000
_cell.angle_alpha   90.00
_cell.angle_beta   90.00
_cell.angle_gamma   90.00
#
_symmetry.space_group_name_H-M   'P 1'
#
loop_
_entity.id
_entity.type
_entity.pdbx_description
1 polymer ?
#
loop_
_entity_poly.entity_id
_entity_poly.type
_entity_poly.pdbx_seq_one_letter_code
_entity_poly.pdbx_strand_id
1 'polypeptide(L)'
;MEQILKIKIYKSYYFLFILTLFFCSSKLQAKEIELDELILTKKEKHEIENWTTKCRNANTATDVIRDAFNGDRAGLYALGMCYANGWQGFVIDIEKANFCFSLSASLGFAPALDQLKVIYLEDKRDPYLAMVYLNLAASYGHSELVPSYHKLRSKLIGFTGVEKGRRITQEIERIAEEKKQLISKNLTELKNPKNQKYLNPIVLQGNISRSDFIYNDEYWESIIDGERAHG
;
A
#
# COMPACT_ATOMS: atom_id res chain seq x y z
N MET A 1 -27.31 2.93 7.19
CA MET A 1 -26.12 3.80 7.24
C MET A 1 -25.01 3.28 8.18
N GLU A 2 -25.26 2.28 9.03
CA GLU A 2 -24.25 1.78 9.99
C GLU A 2 -23.27 0.71 9.47
N GLN A 3 -23.46 0.14 8.27
CA GLN A 3 -22.54 -0.89 7.78
C GLN A 3 -21.24 -0.35 7.17
N ILE A 4 -21.18 0.92 6.76
CA ILE A 4 -19.93 1.55 6.28
C ILE A 4 -18.94 1.75 7.45
N LEU A 5 -19.46 1.80 8.68
CA LEU A 5 -18.66 1.84 9.91
C LEU A 5 -18.08 0.48 10.34
N LYS A 6 -18.45 -0.65 9.71
CA LYS A 6 -17.90 -1.98 10.08
C LYS A 6 -16.48 -2.26 9.58
N ILE A 7 -15.86 -1.34 8.83
CA ILE A 7 -14.40 -1.35 8.63
C ILE A 7 -13.65 -1.05 9.96
N LYS A 8 -14.37 -0.72 11.05
CA LYS A 8 -13.83 -0.63 12.42
C LYS A 8 -13.55 -1.95 13.15
N ILE A 9 -13.59 -3.14 12.54
CA ILE A 9 -13.57 -4.40 13.33
C ILE A 9 -12.34 -5.32 13.13
N TYR A 10 -11.30 -4.99 12.32
CA TYR A 10 -10.10 -5.86 12.27
C TYR A 10 -8.70 -5.23 12.33
N LYS A 11 -8.50 -3.91 12.38
CA LYS A 11 -7.13 -3.33 12.48
C LYS A 11 -6.68 -3.03 13.92
N SER A 12 -7.02 -3.96 14.81
CA SER A 12 -6.44 -4.04 16.15
C SER A 12 -5.00 -4.54 16.05
N TYR A 13 -4.03 -3.71 16.45
CA TYR A 13 -2.87 -4.14 17.24
C TYR A 13 -1.90 -5.19 16.65
N TYR A 14 -1.05 -4.85 15.66
CA TYR A 14 0.01 -5.81 15.25
C TYR A 14 1.38 -5.23 14.89
N PHE A 15 1.73 -4.02 15.33
CA PHE A 15 3.09 -3.54 15.03
C PHE A 15 4.18 -4.23 15.89
N LEU A 16 3.85 -4.86 17.04
CA LEU A 16 4.89 -5.40 17.92
C LEU A 16 5.25 -6.88 17.84
N PHE A 17 4.64 -7.65 16.94
CA PHE A 17 5.05 -9.04 16.78
C PHE A 17 6.24 -9.22 15.82
N ILE A 18 6.62 -8.17 15.07
CA ILE A 18 7.58 -8.30 13.97
C ILE A 18 9.02 -7.91 14.35
N LEU A 19 9.22 -7.12 15.41
CA LEU A 19 10.57 -6.79 15.89
C LEU A 19 11.14 -7.79 16.92
N THR A 20 10.36 -8.80 17.33
CA THR A 20 10.74 -9.75 18.39
C THR A 20 11.18 -11.13 17.87
N LEU A 21 11.16 -11.38 16.55
CA LEU A 21 11.49 -12.70 16.01
C LEU A 21 12.93 -12.88 15.52
N PHE A 22 13.79 -11.86 15.65
CA PHE A 22 15.23 -12.06 15.59
C PHE A 22 15.89 -11.49 16.84
N PHE A 23 16.29 -12.42 17.72
CA PHE A 23 17.09 -12.28 18.93
C PHE A 23 16.39 -11.81 20.23
N CYS A 24 16.55 -12.68 21.22
CA CYS A 24 16.48 -12.46 22.65
C CYS A 24 15.11 -12.64 23.33
N SER A 25 14.95 -13.86 23.85
CA SER A 25 14.16 -14.19 25.04
C SER A 25 14.49 -13.25 26.20
N SER A 26 13.79 -12.11 26.28
CA SER A 26 13.60 -11.40 27.54
C SER A 26 12.24 -10.72 27.52
N LYS A 27 11.53 -10.83 28.63
CA LYS A 27 10.21 -10.24 28.87
C LYS A 27 10.31 -8.71 28.77
N LEU A 28 10.21 -8.17 27.56
CA LEU A 28 9.98 -6.75 27.36
C LEU A 28 8.52 -6.57 26.94
N GLN A 29 7.78 -5.88 27.81
CA GLN A 29 6.39 -5.53 27.59
C GLN A 29 6.29 -4.76 26.27
N ALA A 30 5.79 -5.47 25.27
CA ALA A 30 5.62 -4.99 23.92
C ALA A 30 4.56 -3.86 23.90
N LYS A 31 4.97 -2.61 24.14
CA LYS A 31 4.07 -1.46 24.03
C LYS A 31 3.80 -1.16 22.56
N GLU A 32 2.62 -1.60 22.09
CA GLU A 32 2.09 -1.43 20.72
C GLU A 32 2.42 -0.06 20.13
N ILE A 33 2.94 -0.07 18.90
CA ILE A 33 3.15 1.16 18.15
C ILE A 33 1.84 1.50 17.47
N GLU A 34 1.13 2.43 18.08
CA GLU A 34 0.04 3.14 17.43
C GLU A 34 0.64 3.93 16.26
N LEU A 35 0.14 3.63 15.07
CA LEU A 35 0.41 4.31 13.81
C LEU A 35 -0.77 5.22 13.51
N ASP A 36 -0.49 6.42 13.02
CA ASP A 36 -1.51 7.35 12.59
C ASP A 36 -2.30 6.72 11.43
N GLU A 37 -3.63 6.74 11.53
CA GLU A 37 -4.50 6.33 10.42
C GLU A 37 -4.51 7.41 9.34
N LEU A 38 -4.55 6.99 8.07
CA LEU A 38 -4.68 7.92 6.96
C LEU A 38 -6.03 8.65 7.05
N ILE A 39 -5.99 9.99 7.03
CA ILE A 39 -7.19 10.81 7.07
C ILE A 39 -7.56 11.19 5.64
N LEU A 40 -8.63 10.60 5.11
CA LEU A 40 -9.10 10.89 3.75
C LEU A 40 -9.39 12.38 3.57
N THR A 41 -8.84 12.96 2.50
CA THR A 41 -9.16 14.33 2.10
C THR A 41 -10.62 14.43 1.65
N LYS A 42 -11.20 15.64 1.64
CA LYS A 42 -12.56 15.86 1.12
C LYS A 42 -12.71 15.35 -0.32
N LYS A 43 -11.67 15.53 -1.14
CA LYS A 43 -11.65 15.08 -2.53
C LYS A 43 -11.70 13.55 -2.62
N GLU A 44 -10.85 12.85 -1.87
CA GLU A 44 -10.80 11.39 -1.90
C GLU A 44 -12.08 10.76 -1.36
N LYS A 45 -12.65 11.34 -0.28
CA LYS A 45 -13.97 10.91 0.22
C LYS A 45 -15.02 10.97 -0.88
N HIS A 46 -15.09 12.10 -1.58
CA HIS A 46 -16.04 12.28 -2.66
C HIS A 46 -15.80 11.31 -3.84
N GLU A 47 -14.54 11.14 -4.26
CA GLU A 47 -14.19 10.19 -5.33
C GLU A 47 -14.56 8.74 -4.96
N ILE A 48 -14.26 8.32 -3.72
CA ILE A 48 -14.61 6.98 -3.21
C ILE A 48 -16.13 6.81 -3.10
N GLU A 49 -16.86 7.81 -2.62
CA GLU A 49 -18.32 7.78 -2.49
C GLU A 49 -19.01 7.67 -3.85
N ASN A 50 -18.55 8.42 -4.86
CA ASN A 50 -19.05 8.34 -6.22
C ASN A 50 -18.89 6.94 -6.79
N TRP A 51 -17.70 6.35 -6.63
CA TRP A 51 -17.45 4.98 -7.09
C TRP A 51 -18.19 3.94 -6.27
N THR A 52 -18.29 4.10 -4.96
CA THR A 52 -19.08 3.20 -4.11
C THR A 52 -20.54 3.19 -4.54
N THR A 53 -21.11 4.35 -4.85
CA THR A 53 -22.48 4.48 -5.36
C THR A 53 -22.60 3.82 -6.73
N LYS A 54 -21.63 4.03 -7.63
CA LYS A 54 -21.59 3.38 -8.93
C LYS A 54 -21.53 1.86 -8.82
N CYS A 55 -20.65 1.31 -7.99
CA CYS A 55 -20.55 -0.12 -7.75
C CYS A 55 -21.86 -0.71 -7.20
N ARG A 56 -22.54 0.03 -6.31
CA ARG A 56 -23.84 -0.37 -5.72
C ARG A 56 -25.05 -0.20 -6.64
N ASN A 57 -24.91 0.53 -7.74
CA ASN A 57 -26.01 0.77 -8.68
C ASN A 57 -25.74 0.13 -10.04
N ALA A 58 -24.58 -0.48 -10.24
CA ALA A 58 -24.23 -1.13 -11.49
C ALA A 58 -25.12 -2.36 -11.72
N ASN A 59 -25.62 -2.47 -12.96
CA ASN A 59 -26.41 -3.63 -13.40
C ASN A 59 -25.51 -4.86 -13.61
N THR A 60 -24.24 -4.65 -13.96
CA THR A 60 -23.26 -5.72 -14.20
C THR A 60 -21.91 -5.37 -13.59
N ALA A 61 -21.18 -6.38 -13.10
CA ALA A 61 -19.80 -6.21 -12.63
C ALA A 61 -18.86 -5.75 -13.76
N THR A 62 -19.16 -6.11 -15.01
CA THR A 62 -18.35 -5.80 -16.18
C THR A 62 -18.25 -4.29 -16.47
N ASP A 63 -19.32 -3.53 -16.24
CA ASP A 63 -19.28 -2.07 -16.44
C ASP A 63 -18.38 -1.38 -15.40
N VAL A 64 -18.45 -1.83 -14.14
CA VAL A 64 -17.58 -1.32 -13.06
C VAL A 64 -16.12 -1.62 -13.37
N ILE A 65 -15.81 -2.84 -13.78
CA ILE A 65 -14.46 -3.26 -14.15
C ILE A 65 -13.95 -2.42 -15.32
N ARG A 66 -14.70 -2.34 -16.44
CA ARG A 66 -14.30 -1.57 -17.61
C ARG A 66 -13.95 -0.13 -17.24
N ASP A 67 -14.84 0.52 -16.48
CA ASP A 67 -14.69 1.94 -16.19
C ASP A 67 -13.57 2.20 -15.17
N ALA A 68 -13.37 1.33 -14.18
CA ALA A 68 -12.28 1.45 -13.21
C ALA A 68 -10.92 1.33 -13.91
N PHE A 69 -10.78 0.37 -14.83
CA PHE A 69 -9.57 0.16 -15.62
C PHE A 69 -9.32 1.23 -16.69
N ASN A 70 -10.21 2.23 -16.82
CA ASN A 70 -10.01 3.39 -17.69
C ASN A 70 -9.11 4.47 -17.06
N GLY A 71 -8.19 4.06 -16.17
CA GLY A 71 -7.25 4.96 -15.50
C GLY A 71 -7.80 5.69 -14.27
N ASP A 72 -8.95 5.27 -13.72
CA ASP A 72 -9.51 5.89 -12.53
C ASP A 72 -8.95 5.25 -11.25
N ARG A 73 -8.08 6.01 -10.57
CA ARG A 73 -7.42 5.59 -9.33
C ARG A 73 -8.43 5.27 -8.20
N ALA A 74 -9.50 6.04 -8.06
CA ALA A 74 -10.52 5.80 -7.03
C ALA A 74 -11.45 4.65 -7.44
N GLY A 75 -11.71 4.48 -8.74
CA GLY A 75 -12.46 3.35 -9.27
C GLY A 75 -11.77 2.02 -9.05
N LEU A 76 -10.46 1.95 -9.29
CA LEU A 76 -9.65 0.75 -8.97
C LEU A 76 -9.67 0.43 -7.47
N TYR A 77 -9.57 1.44 -6.61
CA TYR A 77 -9.69 1.26 -5.16
C TYR A 77 -11.07 0.72 -4.78
N ALA A 78 -12.14 1.32 -5.28
CA ALA A 78 -13.51 0.88 -5.00
C ALA A 78 -13.79 -0.52 -5.55
N LEU A 79 -13.23 -0.88 -6.70
CA LEU A 79 -13.30 -2.23 -7.23
C LEU A 79 -12.60 -3.24 -6.31
N GLY A 80 -11.43 -2.87 -5.77
CA GLY A 80 -10.76 -3.65 -4.74
C GLY A 80 -11.65 -3.86 -3.51
N MET A 81 -12.34 -2.82 -3.05
CA MET A 81 -13.32 -2.92 -1.97
C MET A 81 -14.51 -3.82 -2.33
N CYS A 82 -14.97 -3.82 -3.58
CA CYS A 82 -16.04 -4.71 -4.04
C CYS A 82 -15.62 -6.18 -3.96
N TYR A 83 -14.42 -6.52 -4.44
CA TYR A 83 -13.86 -7.87 -4.32
C TYR A 83 -13.57 -8.27 -2.88
N ALA A 84 -13.11 -7.35 -2.02
CA ALA A 84 -12.85 -7.66 -0.61
C ALA A 84 -14.13 -7.95 0.20
N ASN A 85 -15.23 -7.26 -0.13
CA ASN A 85 -16.46 -7.32 0.66
C ASN A 85 -17.62 -8.08 -0.02
N GLY A 86 -17.45 -8.51 -1.27
CA GLY A 86 -18.49 -9.21 -2.03
C GLY A 86 -19.72 -8.36 -2.36
N TRP A 87 -19.54 -7.09 -2.71
CA TRP A 87 -20.67 -6.19 -3.00
C TRP A 87 -21.27 -6.47 -4.39
N GLN A 88 -22.60 -6.35 -4.54
CA GLN A 88 -23.30 -6.26 -5.84
C GLN A 88 -22.90 -7.35 -6.87
N GLY A 89 -22.97 -8.63 -6.52
CA GLY A 89 -22.66 -9.72 -7.47
C GLY A 89 -21.17 -9.97 -7.69
N PHE A 90 -20.29 -9.25 -7.00
CA PHE A 90 -18.89 -9.65 -6.85
C PHE A 90 -18.79 -10.78 -5.82
N VAL A 91 -18.09 -11.85 -6.17
CA VAL A 91 -17.68 -12.88 -5.22
C VAL A 91 -16.49 -12.35 -4.43
N ILE A 92 -16.42 -12.65 -3.13
CA ILE A 92 -15.27 -12.29 -2.30
C ILE A 92 -14.02 -12.94 -2.88
N ASP A 93 -13.03 -12.12 -3.24
CA ASP A 93 -11.78 -12.54 -3.87
C ASP A 93 -10.65 -11.60 -3.43
N ILE A 94 -9.92 -12.01 -2.39
CA ILE A 94 -8.89 -11.17 -1.75
C ILE A 94 -7.71 -10.92 -2.70
N GLU A 95 -7.34 -11.90 -3.52
CA GLU A 95 -6.26 -11.73 -4.50
C GLU A 95 -6.62 -10.68 -5.54
N LYS A 96 -7.85 -10.71 -6.07
CA LYS A 96 -8.33 -9.63 -6.96
C LYS A 96 -8.44 -8.30 -6.24
N ALA A 97 -8.83 -8.28 -4.96
CA ALA A 97 -8.87 -7.06 -4.17
C ALA A 97 -7.48 -6.42 -4.05
N ASN A 98 -6.48 -7.21 -3.62
CA ASN A 98 -5.09 -6.80 -3.48
C ASN A 98 -4.51 -6.33 -4.81
N PHE A 99 -4.82 -7.04 -5.89
CA PHE A 99 -4.43 -6.61 -7.24
C PHE A 99 -5.02 -5.24 -7.60
N CYS A 100 -6.31 -5.02 -7.36
CA CYS A 100 -6.96 -3.74 -7.63
C CYS A 100 -6.40 -2.59 -6.76
N PHE A 101 -6.12 -2.84 -5.48
CA PHE A 101 -5.44 -1.87 -4.61
C PHE A 101 -4.05 -1.53 -5.15
N SER A 102 -3.29 -2.51 -5.60
CA SER A 102 -1.98 -2.27 -6.19
C SER A 102 -2.05 -1.41 -7.46
N LEU A 103 -3.01 -1.69 -8.35
CA LEU A 103 -3.23 -0.85 -9.54
C LEU A 103 -3.63 0.58 -9.17
N SER A 104 -4.50 0.76 -8.18
CA SER A 104 -4.87 2.10 -7.68
C SER A 104 -3.68 2.86 -7.09
N ALA A 105 -2.86 2.18 -6.28
CA ALA A 105 -1.64 2.73 -5.70
C ALA A 105 -0.62 3.13 -6.78
N SER A 106 -0.58 2.38 -7.87
CA SER A 106 0.26 2.67 -9.06
C SER A 106 -0.12 3.96 -9.78
N LEU A 107 -1.30 4.52 -9.47
CA LEU A 107 -1.78 5.82 -9.92
C LEU A 107 -1.68 6.90 -8.83
N GLY A 108 -0.94 6.64 -7.75
CA GLY A 108 -0.72 7.59 -6.66
C GLY A 108 -1.96 7.82 -5.78
N PHE A 109 -2.88 6.85 -5.71
CA PHE A 109 -3.99 6.94 -4.75
C PHE A 109 -3.47 6.62 -3.35
N ALA A 110 -3.32 7.64 -2.51
CA ALA A 110 -2.82 7.47 -1.16
C ALA A 110 -3.66 6.50 -0.30
N PRO A 111 -5.00 6.44 -0.40
CA PRO A 111 -5.77 5.41 0.29
C PRO A 111 -5.38 3.98 -0.13
N ALA A 112 -5.03 3.77 -1.40
CA ALA A 112 -4.56 2.47 -1.86
C ALA A 112 -3.13 2.16 -1.40
N LEU A 113 -2.24 3.15 -1.36
CA LEU A 113 -0.91 3.02 -0.77
C LEU A 113 -1.01 2.63 0.72
N ASP A 114 -1.95 3.22 1.45
CA ASP A 114 -2.21 2.86 2.85
C ASP A 114 -2.80 1.45 3.01
N GLN A 115 -3.63 0.99 2.07
CA GLN A 115 -4.05 -0.42 2.06
C GLN A 115 -2.90 -1.36 1.75
N LEU A 116 -1.98 -1.04 0.84
CA LEU A 116 -0.78 -1.85 0.62
C LEU A 116 0.08 -1.94 1.88
N LYS A 117 0.29 -0.81 2.58
CA LYS A 117 0.94 -0.81 3.91
C LYS A 117 0.28 -1.84 4.84
N VAL A 118 -1.04 -1.83 4.92
CA VAL A 118 -1.79 -2.77 5.77
C VAL A 118 -1.59 -4.22 5.31
N ILE A 119 -1.71 -4.49 4.01
CA ILE A 119 -1.54 -5.84 3.45
C ILE A 119 -0.16 -6.42 3.84
N TYR A 120 0.90 -5.62 3.72
CA TYR A 120 2.24 -6.04 4.12
C TYR A 120 2.41 -6.21 5.63
N LEU A 121 1.65 -5.48 6.46
CA LEU A 121 1.61 -5.68 7.91
C LEU A 121 0.85 -6.96 8.30
N GLU A 122 -0.30 -7.22 7.68
CA GLU A 122 -1.19 -8.35 8.02
C GLU A 122 -0.63 -9.68 7.54
N ASP A 123 -0.10 -9.74 6.32
CA ASP A 123 0.41 -10.99 5.74
C ASP A 123 1.76 -11.41 6.34
N LYS A 124 2.37 -10.60 7.23
CA LYS A 124 3.72 -10.79 7.80
C LYS A 124 4.82 -11.02 6.75
N ARG A 125 4.57 -10.67 5.48
CA ARG A 125 5.49 -10.95 4.37
C ARG A 125 6.75 -10.11 4.49
N ASP A 126 6.59 -8.81 4.75
CA ASP A 126 7.70 -7.87 4.81
C ASP A 126 7.31 -6.56 5.53
N PRO A 127 7.76 -6.36 6.79
CA PRO A 127 7.52 -5.12 7.53
C PRO A 127 8.24 -3.90 6.93
N TYR A 128 9.32 -4.09 6.19
CA TYR A 128 10.06 -3.01 5.56
C TYR A 128 9.30 -2.47 4.35
N LEU A 129 8.65 -3.33 3.56
CA LEU A 129 7.72 -2.89 2.53
C LEU A 129 6.53 -2.12 3.12
N ALA A 130 6.02 -2.49 4.28
CA ALA A 130 5.00 -1.66 4.95
C ALA A 130 5.51 -0.23 5.22
N MET A 131 6.78 -0.07 5.63
CA MET A 131 7.41 1.24 5.79
C MET A 131 7.62 1.97 4.45
N VAL A 132 7.94 1.26 3.36
CA VAL A 132 7.98 1.82 2.00
C VAL A 132 6.64 2.43 1.63
N TYR A 133 5.55 1.67 1.79
CA TYR A 133 4.20 2.13 1.45
C TYR A 133 3.68 3.23 2.36
N LEU A 134 4.06 3.24 3.64
CA LEU A 134 3.79 4.36 4.55
C LEU A 134 4.49 5.65 4.08
N ASN A 135 5.77 5.57 3.70
CA ASN A 135 6.53 6.71 3.18
C ASN A 135 5.95 7.23 1.85
N LEU A 136 5.53 6.33 0.97
CA LEU A 136 4.82 6.68 -0.26
C LEU A 136 3.49 7.39 0.04
N ALA A 137 2.63 6.82 0.89
CA ALA A 137 1.35 7.44 1.24
C ALA A 137 1.55 8.86 1.77
N ALA A 138 2.56 9.06 2.63
CA ALA A 138 2.95 10.38 3.12
C ALA A 138 3.35 11.36 2.01
N SER A 139 4.08 10.87 1.00
CA SER A 139 4.52 11.63 -0.17
C SER A 139 3.38 11.99 -1.15
N TYR A 140 2.24 11.27 -1.10
CA TYR A 140 1.08 11.49 -1.96
C TYR A 140 -0.04 12.29 -1.27
N GLY A 141 0.33 13.29 -0.47
CA GLY A 141 -0.60 14.28 0.09
C GLY A 141 -1.02 14.05 1.54
N HIS A 142 -0.45 13.06 2.22
CA HIS A 142 -0.76 12.71 3.61
C HIS A 142 0.42 12.93 4.55
N SER A 143 0.89 14.18 4.65
CA SER A 143 2.05 14.52 5.50
C SER A 143 1.82 14.25 6.99
N GLU A 144 0.57 14.06 7.43
CA GLU A 144 0.23 13.59 8.78
C GLU A 144 0.81 12.20 9.10
N LEU A 145 1.18 11.41 8.09
CA LEU A 145 1.81 10.10 8.25
C LEU A 145 3.34 10.16 8.45
N VAL A 146 3.97 11.31 8.20
CA VAL A 146 5.42 11.52 8.34
C VAL A 146 5.91 11.25 9.78
N PRO A 147 5.24 11.73 10.85
CA PRO A 147 5.61 11.40 12.23
C PRO A 147 5.61 9.89 12.49
N SER A 148 4.61 9.17 12.00
CA SER A 148 4.53 7.71 12.11
C SER A 148 5.71 7.02 11.42
N TYR A 149 6.07 7.43 10.20
CA TYR A 149 7.26 6.92 9.51
C TYR A 149 8.54 7.18 10.31
N HIS A 150 8.75 8.40 10.82
CA HIS A 150 9.93 8.75 11.61
C HIS A 150 10.02 7.97 12.93
N LYS A 151 8.88 7.74 13.60
CA LYS A 151 8.80 6.92 14.81
C LYS A 151 9.24 5.48 14.52
N LEU A 152 8.78 4.89 13.41
CA LEU A 152 9.21 3.56 12.99
C LEU A 152 10.69 3.51 12.65
N ARG A 153 11.16 4.47 11.85
CA ARG A 153 12.57 4.62 11.47
C ARG A 153 13.48 4.72 12.70
N SER A 154 13.13 5.55 13.68
CA SER A 154 13.91 5.71 14.92
C SER A 154 13.96 4.43 15.73
N LYS A 155 12.83 3.71 15.85
CA LYS A 155 12.80 2.42 16.55
C LYS A 155 13.60 1.35 15.84
N LEU A 156 13.47 1.24 14.52
CA LEU A 156 14.23 0.29 13.71
C LEU A 156 15.74 0.48 13.92
N ILE A 157 16.21 1.73 13.91
CA ILE A 157 17.61 2.08 14.19
C ILE A 157 18.00 1.70 15.62
N GLY A 158 17.12 1.95 16.60
CA GLY A 158 17.37 1.59 18.00
C GLY A 158 17.46 0.07 18.22
N PHE A 159 16.64 -0.73 17.54
CA PHE A 159 16.59 -2.18 17.68
C PHE A 159 17.71 -2.90 16.92
N THR A 160 18.04 -2.46 15.71
CA THR A 160 19.04 -3.13 14.86
C THR A 160 20.46 -2.59 15.05
N GLY A 161 20.62 -1.50 15.79
CA GLY A 161 21.88 -0.77 15.94
C GLY A 161 22.06 0.28 14.83
N VAL A 162 22.84 1.33 15.14
CA VAL A 162 22.88 2.56 14.33
C VAL A 162 23.29 2.30 12.88
N GLU A 163 24.29 1.47 12.65
CA GLU A 163 24.83 1.21 11.30
C GLU A 163 23.86 0.37 10.45
N LYS A 164 23.45 -0.80 10.96
CA LYS A 164 22.51 -1.70 10.27
C LYS A 164 21.18 -1.02 10.02
N GLY A 165 20.63 -0.36 11.03
CA GLY A 165 19.38 0.38 10.90
C GLY A 165 19.44 1.49 9.86
N ARG A 166 20.56 2.21 9.75
CA ARG A 166 20.72 3.23 8.70
C ARG A 166 20.66 2.62 7.31
N ARG A 167 21.36 1.50 7.05
CA ARG A 167 21.33 0.81 5.75
C ARG A 167 19.92 0.41 5.35
N ILE A 168 19.19 -0.26 6.25
CA ILE A 168 17.80 -0.66 6.01
C ILE A 168 16.93 0.56 5.72
N THR A 169 17.05 1.64 6.50
CA THR A 169 16.22 2.84 6.29
C THR A 169 16.54 3.58 5.00
N GLN A 170 17.81 3.66 4.61
CA GLN A 170 18.21 4.21 3.31
C GLN A 170 17.64 3.38 2.16
N GLU A 171 17.62 2.06 2.33
CA GLU A 171 17.09 1.16 1.32
C GLU A 171 15.57 1.25 1.18
N ILE A 172 14.84 1.35 2.30
CA ILE A 172 13.40 1.66 2.32
C ILE A 172 13.12 2.99 1.59
N GLU A 173 13.92 4.03 1.85
CA GLU A 173 13.78 5.35 1.23
C GLU A 173 14.08 5.29 -0.28
N ARG A 174 15.09 4.51 -0.69
CA ARG A 174 15.44 4.26 -2.09
C ARG A 174 14.29 3.57 -2.84
N ILE A 175 13.77 2.47 -2.30
CA ILE A 175 12.66 1.71 -2.91
C ILE A 175 11.40 2.60 -3.03
N ALA A 176 11.09 3.39 -1.99
CA ALA A 176 9.97 4.33 -2.03
C ALA A 176 10.14 5.37 -3.15
N GLU A 177 11.34 5.92 -3.33
CA GLU A 177 11.61 6.89 -4.39
C GLU A 177 11.49 6.27 -5.79
N GLU A 178 11.98 5.04 -6.00
CA GLU A 178 11.83 4.32 -7.27
C GLU A 178 10.36 4.08 -7.62
N LYS A 179 9.56 3.64 -6.65
CA LYS A 179 8.12 3.46 -6.84
C LYS A 179 7.42 4.79 -7.15
N LYS A 180 7.81 5.88 -6.50
CA LYS A 180 7.28 7.23 -6.78
C LYS A 180 7.61 7.68 -8.21
N GLN A 181 8.82 7.41 -8.69
CA GLN A 181 9.21 7.67 -10.08
C GLN A 181 8.36 6.85 -11.06
N LEU A 182 8.13 5.57 -10.76
CA LEU A 182 7.25 4.72 -11.57
C LEU A 182 5.80 5.25 -11.60
N ILE A 183 5.23 5.65 -10.46
CA ILE A 183 3.90 6.27 -10.41
C ILE A 183 3.86 7.56 -11.25
N SER A 184 4.89 8.40 -11.16
CA SER A 184 4.98 9.63 -11.97
C SER A 184 5.01 9.32 -13.48
N LYS A 185 5.76 8.28 -13.87
CA LYS A 185 5.79 7.77 -15.25
C LYS A 185 4.40 7.28 -15.67
N ASN A 186 3.74 6.44 -14.87
CA ASN A 186 2.40 5.93 -15.15
C ASN A 186 1.39 7.07 -15.38
N LEU A 187 1.40 8.07 -14.50
CA LEU A 187 0.52 9.24 -14.62
C LEU A 187 0.80 10.07 -15.89
N THR A 188 2.05 10.13 -16.33
CA THR A 188 2.43 10.80 -17.58
C THR A 188 1.92 10.02 -18.79
N GLU A 189 2.05 8.69 -18.77
CA GLU A 189 1.57 7.81 -19.84
C GLU A 189 0.05 7.84 -19.97
N LEU A 190 -0.69 7.90 -18.86
CA LEU A 190 -2.16 8.01 -18.86
C LEU A 190 -2.67 9.36 -19.38
N LYS A 191 -1.94 10.44 -19.14
CA LYS A 191 -2.30 11.78 -19.63
C LYS A 191 -2.01 11.97 -21.12
N ASN A 192 -1.23 11.09 -21.74
CA ASN A 192 -0.87 11.19 -23.15
C ASN A 192 -2.10 10.87 -24.04
N PRO A 193 -2.61 11.83 -24.84
CA PRO A 193 -3.79 11.60 -25.68
C PRO A 193 -3.63 10.43 -26.67
N LYS A 194 -2.40 10.15 -27.12
CA LYS A 194 -2.10 9.02 -28.02
C LYS A 194 -2.40 7.66 -27.39
N ASN A 195 -2.44 7.60 -26.06
CA ASN A 195 -2.60 6.39 -25.27
C ASN A 195 -4.05 6.13 -24.82
N GLN A 196 -5.01 6.96 -25.23
CA GLN A 196 -6.40 6.87 -24.76
C GLN A 196 -7.06 5.50 -25.01
N LYS A 197 -6.66 4.78 -26.06
CA LYS A 197 -7.12 3.40 -26.36
C LYS A 197 -6.37 2.29 -25.61
N TYR A 198 -5.31 2.62 -24.86
CA TYR A 198 -4.41 1.67 -24.19
C TYR A 198 -4.34 1.89 -22.67
N LEU A 199 -5.31 2.58 -22.08
CA LEU A 199 -5.29 2.91 -20.64
C LEU A 199 -5.25 1.65 -19.77
N ASN A 200 -6.01 0.60 -20.10
CA ASN A 200 -6.00 -0.66 -19.35
C ASN A 200 -4.61 -1.36 -19.39
N PRO A 201 -3.99 -1.60 -20.57
CA PRO A 201 -2.62 -2.11 -20.63
C PRO A 201 -1.60 -1.28 -19.85
N ILE A 202 -1.67 0.05 -19.90
CA ILE A 202 -0.76 0.95 -19.16
C ILE A 202 -0.93 0.76 -17.65
N VAL A 203 -2.18 0.75 -17.16
CA VAL A 203 -2.48 0.49 -15.75
C VAL A 203 -1.92 -0.86 -15.31
N LEU A 204 -2.13 -1.93 -16.09
CA LEU A 204 -1.65 -3.27 -15.77
C LEU A 204 -0.12 -3.36 -15.74
N GLN A 205 0.57 -2.72 -16.69
CA GLN A 205 2.03 -2.76 -16.79
C GLN A 205 2.71 -1.88 -15.73
N GLY A 206 2.08 -0.78 -15.34
CA GLY A 206 2.58 0.17 -14.34
C GLY A 206 2.47 -0.30 -12.89
N ASN A 207 2.07 -1.55 -12.63
CA ASN A 207 1.83 -2.07 -11.28
C ASN A 207 3.10 -2.00 -10.40
N ILE A 208 3.07 -1.15 -9.38
CA ILE A 208 4.21 -0.86 -8.49
C ILE A 208 4.54 -1.98 -7.51
N SER A 209 3.61 -2.91 -7.25
CA SER A 209 3.85 -4.05 -6.35
C SER A 209 4.24 -5.32 -7.10
N ARG A 210 4.26 -5.29 -8.44
CA ARG A 210 4.53 -6.47 -9.27
C ARG A 210 5.87 -7.13 -8.96
N SER A 211 6.87 -6.33 -8.60
CA SER A 211 8.22 -6.79 -8.28
C SER A 211 8.47 -6.91 -6.78
N ASP A 212 7.47 -6.75 -5.92
CA ASP A 212 7.71 -6.74 -4.47
C ASP A 212 8.21 -8.07 -3.92
N PHE A 213 7.95 -9.17 -4.64
CA PHE A 213 8.44 -10.50 -4.27
C PHE A 213 9.97 -10.60 -4.21
N ILE A 214 10.71 -9.64 -4.79
CA ILE A 214 12.18 -9.61 -4.72
C ILE A 214 12.69 -9.17 -3.35
N TYR A 215 11.88 -8.45 -2.56
CA TYR A 215 12.26 -7.94 -1.23
C TYR A 215 11.97 -8.99 -0.14
N ASN A 216 12.48 -10.20 -0.34
CA ASN A 216 12.35 -11.30 0.60
C ASN A 216 13.37 -11.18 1.75
N ASP A 217 13.37 -12.15 2.66
CA ASP A 217 14.30 -12.15 3.81
C ASP A 217 15.77 -12.11 3.36
N GLU A 218 16.15 -12.88 2.34
CA GLU A 218 17.51 -12.91 1.78
C GLU A 218 17.95 -11.53 1.26
N TYR A 219 17.05 -10.81 0.60
CA TYR A 219 17.29 -9.44 0.16
C TYR A 219 17.63 -8.54 1.34
N TRP A 220 16.80 -8.55 2.38
CA TRP A 220 17.00 -7.69 3.54
C TRP A 220 18.22 -8.08 4.37
N GLU A 221 18.53 -9.38 4.49
CA GLU A 221 19.77 -9.86 5.12
C GLU A 221 21.01 -9.32 4.41
N SER A 222 21.03 -9.33 3.07
CA SER A 222 22.16 -8.77 2.30
C SER A 222 22.38 -7.27 2.60
N ILE A 223 21.28 -6.50 2.69
CA ILE A 223 21.32 -5.07 3.03
C ILE A 223 21.81 -4.86 4.47
N ILE A 224 21.38 -5.71 5.40
CA ILE A 224 21.77 -5.66 6.81
C ILE A 224 23.27 -5.92 6.97
N ASP A 225 23.79 -6.94 6.29
CA ASP A 225 25.20 -7.33 6.38
C ASP A 225 26.11 -6.41 5.55
N GLY A 226 25.52 -5.65 4.63
CA GLY A 226 26.24 -4.70 3.76
C GLY A 226 26.92 -5.37 2.59
N GLU A 227 26.53 -6.58 2.28
CA GLU A 227 26.84 -7.21 1.00
C GLU A 227 25.96 -6.51 -0.04
N ARG A 228 26.53 -6.08 -1.17
CA ARG A 228 25.69 -5.48 -2.22
C ARG A 228 24.72 -6.55 -2.68
N ALA A 229 23.42 -6.34 -2.43
CA ALA A 229 22.34 -7.14 -2.99
C ALA A 229 22.64 -7.36 -4.48
N HIS A 230 22.96 -8.60 -4.84
CA HIS A 230 23.38 -8.93 -6.19
C HIS A 230 22.16 -8.98 -7.11
N GLY A 231 22.04 -7.96 -7.96
CA GLY A 231 21.50 -8.06 -9.33
C GLY A 231 19.99 -8.11 -9.47
#